data_AF-D4LY92-F1
#
_entry.id   AF-D4LY92-F1
#
_cell.length_a   1.000
_cell.length_b   1.000
_cell.length_c   1.000
_cell.angle_alpha   90.00
_cell.angle_beta   90.00
_cell.angle_gamma   90.00
#
_symmetry.space_group_name_H-M   'P 1'
#
loop_
_entity.id
_entity.type
_entity.pdbx_description
1 polymer ?
#
loop_
_entity_poly.entity_id
_entity_poly.type
_entity_poly.pdbx_seq_one_letter_code
_entity_poly.pdbx_strand_id
1 'polypeptide(L)'
;MGKIFYIMGKSASGKDKIYSRLAGNKELNLKKLILYTTRPVRDGEENGKQYYFTDEKNFRNLRQKEKSSKQELIIQYTVCGLISRQMMDR
;
A
#
# COMPACT_ATOMS: atom_id res chain seq x y z
N MET A 1 -10.30 -4.29 -19.17
CA MET A 1 -9.85 -4.84 -17.87
C MET A 1 -8.60 -4.08 -17.44
N GLY A 2 -8.59 -3.43 -16.27
CA GLY A 2 -7.40 -2.72 -15.78
C GLY A 2 -6.35 -3.69 -15.21
N LYS A 3 -5.06 -3.34 -15.29
CA LYS A 3 -3.96 -4.10 -14.70
C LYS A 3 -3.42 -3.36 -13.47
N ILE A 4 -3.15 -4.08 -12.39
CA ILE A 4 -2.47 -3.54 -11.20
C ILE A 4 -1.01 -4.00 -11.26
N PHE A 5 -0.09 -3.05 -11.07
CA PHE A 5 1.34 -3.32 -11.00
C PHE A 5 1.81 -3.18 -9.56
N TYR A 6 2.56 -4.16 -9.07
CA TYR A 6 3.09 -4.18 -7.71
C TYR A 6 4.60 -4.39 -7.75
N ILE A 7 5.36 -3.47 -7.14
CA ILE A 7 6.82 -3.49 -7.14
C ILE A 7 7.30 -4.06 -5.79
N MET A 8 7.94 -5.23 -5.83
CA MET A 8 8.46 -5.94 -4.65
C MET A 8 9.98 -6.06 -4.69
N GLY A 9 10.60 -6.25 -3.53
CA GLY A 9 12.05 -6.42 -3.40
C GLY A 9 12.56 -6.10 -2.00
N LYS A 10 13.81 -6.48 -1.71
CA LYS A 10 14.47 -6.22 -0.42
C LYS A 10 14.56 -4.73 -0.09
N SER A 11 14.68 -4.38 1.19
CA SER A 11 14.91 -2.98 1.57
C SER A 11 16.14 -2.41 0.85
N ALA A 12 16.12 -1.13 0.51
CA ALA A 12 17.16 -0.45 -0.26
C ALA A 12 17.44 -1.01 -1.68
N SER A 13 16.61 -1.89 -2.23
CA SER A 13 16.80 -2.43 -3.59
C SER A 13 16.45 -1.46 -4.74
N GLY A 14 16.27 -0.17 -4.46
CA GLY A 14 15.97 0.86 -5.46
C GLY A 14 14.50 0.94 -5.94
N LYS A 15 13.55 0.30 -5.24
CA LYS A 15 12.11 0.31 -5.59
C LYS A 15 11.56 1.73 -5.75
N ASP A 16 11.93 2.65 -4.86
CA ASP A 16 11.44 4.02 -4.89
C ASP A 16 11.90 4.75 -6.15
N LYS A 17 13.15 4.51 -6.60
CA LYS A 17 13.68 5.07 -7.84
C LYS A 17 12.92 4.57 -9.07
N ILE A 18 12.58 3.28 -9.11
CA ILE A 18 11.78 2.69 -10.18
C ILE A 18 10.37 3.29 -10.15
N TYR A 19 9.74 3.36 -8.97
CA TYR A 19 8.42 3.93 -8.77
C TYR A 19 8.36 5.39 -9.26
N SER A 20 9.30 6.24 -8.85
CA SER A 20 9.35 7.65 -9.27
C SER A 20 9.47 7.80 -10.78
N ARG A 21 10.25 6.93 -11.45
CA ARG A 21 10.41 6.96 -12.91
C ARG A 21 9.12 6.55 -13.63
N LEU A 22 8.42 5.54 -13.12
CA LEU A 22 7.14 5.09 -13.69
C LEU A 22 6.03 6.12 -13.45
N ALA A 23 5.93 6.65 -12.23
CA ALA A 23 4.94 7.66 -11.87
C ALA A 23 5.14 8.99 -12.61
N GLY A 24 6.39 9.33 -12.96
CA GLY A 24 6.71 10.51 -13.76
C GLY A 24 6.42 10.37 -15.25
N ASN A 25 6.24 9.15 -15.77
CA ASN A 25 5.96 8.93 -17.18
C ASN A 25 4.45 9.00 -17.49
N LYS A 26 4.02 10.15 -18.03
CA LYS A 26 2.61 10.42 -18.37
C LYS A 26 2.04 9.51 -19.45
N GLU A 27 2.87 8.97 -20.34
CA GLU A 27 2.43 8.09 -21.43
C GLU A 27 1.91 6.74 -20.90
N LEU A 28 2.39 6.31 -19.73
CA LEU A 28 1.95 5.06 -19.12
C LEU A 28 0.54 5.16 -18.51
N ASN A 29 0.01 6.38 -18.34
CA ASN A 29 -1.31 6.66 -17.75
C ASN A 29 -1.57 5.88 -16.45
N LEU A 30 -0.53 5.74 -15.62
CA LEU A 30 -0.60 5.00 -14.37
C LEU A 30 -1.28 5.86 -13.30
N LYS A 31 -2.22 5.26 -12.58
CA LYS A 31 -2.83 5.86 -11.40
C LYS A 31 -2.13 5.33 -10.16
N LYS A 32 -1.72 6.24 -9.27
CA LYS A 32 -1.19 5.88 -7.96
C LYS A 32 -2.33 5.31 -7.11
N LEU A 33 -2.13 4.09 -6.61
CA LEU A 33 -2.97 3.48 -5.59
C LEU A 33 -2.31 3.67 -4.23
N ILE A 34 -3.03 4.31 -3.30
CA ILE A 34 -2.57 4.51 -1.91
C ILE A 34 -3.41 3.60 -1.02
N LEU A 35 -2.74 2.81 -0.21
CA LEU A 35 -3.38 1.77 0.60
C LEU A 35 -3.64 2.27 2.03
N TYR A 36 -4.63 1.69 2.69
CA TYR A 36 -4.84 1.88 4.12
C TYR A 36 -3.96 0.92 4.94
N THR A 37 -3.54 1.35 6.12
CA THR A 37 -2.81 0.49 7.06
C THR A 37 -3.09 0.90 8.50
N THR A 38 -3.07 -0.10 9.41
CA THR A 38 -3.18 0.13 10.86
C THR A 38 -1.84 0.13 11.57
N ARG A 39 -0.72 -0.02 10.84
CA ARG A 39 0.61 0.10 11.43
C ARG A 39 0.87 1.56 11.85
N PRO A 40 1.71 1.79 12.87
CA PRO A 40 2.15 3.14 13.19
C PRO A 40 2.98 3.75 12.05
N VAL A 41 2.91 5.08 11.95
CA VAL A 41 3.73 5.89 11.04
C VAL A 41 5.19 5.77 11.46
N ARG A 42 6.11 5.63 10.50
CA ARG A 42 7.57 5.68 10.73
C ARG A 42 8.13 7.06 10.37
N ASP A 43 9.34 7.35 10.83
CA ASP A 43 10.03 8.60 10.51
C ASP A 43 10.13 8.82 8.99
N GLY A 44 9.68 10.01 8.56
CA GLY A 44 9.64 10.40 7.15
C GLY A 44 8.44 9.88 6.35
N GLU A 45 7.50 9.17 6.97
CA GLU A 45 6.23 8.83 6.34
C GLU A 45 5.16 9.89 6.55
N GLU A 46 4.34 10.10 5.52
CA GLU A 46 3.24 11.08 5.54
C GLU A 46 1.91 10.38 5.19
N ASN A 47 0.87 10.74 5.92
CA ASN A 47 -0.47 10.24 5.67
C ASN A 47 -0.98 10.68 4.30
N GLY A 48 -1.50 9.74 3.50
CA GLY A 48 -1.97 9.99 2.14
C GLY A 48 -0.85 10.10 1.10
N LYS A 49 0.41 9.82 1.47
CA LYS A 49 1.53 9.77 0.52
C LYS A 49 2.03 8.35 0.30
N GLN A 50 2.41 7.64 1.36
CA GLN A 50 2.77 6.22 1.29
C GLN A 50 1.54 5.35 1.58
N TYR A 51 0.84 5.65 2.67
CA TYR A 51 -0.36 4.97 3.12
C TYR A 51 -1.34 5.97 3.73
N TYR A 52 -2.62 5.61 3.77
CA TYR A 52 -3.57 6.18 4.71
C TYR A 52 -3.46 5.42 6.03
N PHE A 53 -2.92 6.07 7.05
CA PHE A 53 -2.77 5.51 8.38
C PHE A 53 -4.10 5.66 9.13
N THR A 54 -4.62 4.55 9.64
CA THR A 54 -5.92 4.49 10.30
C THR A 54 -5.85 3.59 11.53
N ASP A 55 -6.81 3.70 12.44
CA ASP A 55 -6.90 2.80 13.60
C ASP A 55 -7.78 1.58 13.30
N GLU A 56 -7.76 0.58 14.19
CA GLU A 56 -8.57 -0.64 14.01
C GLU A 56 -10.08 -0.41 13.95
N LYS A 57 -10.59 0.61 14.64
CA LYS A 57 -12.02 0.91 14.69
C LYS A 57 -12.46 1.47 13.34
N ASN A 58 -11.71 2.43 12.81
CA ASN A 58 -11.91 3.03 11.50
C ASN A 58 -11.72 1.99 10.40
N PHE A 59 -10.71 1.11 10.51
CA PHE A 59 -10.51 0.00 9.60
C PHE A 59 -11.70 -0.96 9.54
N ARG A 60 -12.29 -1.30 10.70
CA ARG A 60 -13.53 -2.11 10.78
C ARG A 60 -14.69 -1.41 10.08
N ASN A 61 -14.87 -0.11 10.30
CA ASN A 61 -15.91 0.68 9.66
C ASN A 61 -15.73 0.76 8.13
N LEU A 62 -14.49 0.96 7.66
CA LEU A 62 -14.15 0.99 6.24
C LEU A 62 -14.51 -0.35 5.57
N ARG A 63 -14.13 -1.48 6.18
CA ARG A 63 -14.50 -2.81 5.65
C ARG A 63 -16.01 -3.05 5.61
N GLN A 64 -16.75 -2.54 6.58
CA GLN A 64 -18.21 -2.66 6.57
C GLN A 64 -18.83 -1.84 5.45
N LYS A 65 -18.28 -0.64 5.16
CA LYS A 65 -18.67 0.21 4.03
C LYS A 65 -18.26 -0.38 2.68
N GLU A 66 -17.10 -1.01 2.57
CA GLU A 66 -16.59 -1.64 1.34
C GLU A 66 -17.51 -2.80 0.91
N LYS A 67 -18.04 -3.59 1.85
CA LYS A 67 -19.08 -4.59 1.54
C LYS A 67 -20.33 -3.99 0.89
N SER A 68 -20.57 -2.70 1.10
CA SER A 68 -21.68 -1.95 0.50
C SER A 68 -21.27 -1.11 -0.72
N SER A 69 -19.97 -0.93 -0.99
CA SER A 69 -19.46 -0.03 -2.03
C SER A 69 -18.33 -0.70 -2.82
N LYS A 70 -18.55 -0.89 -4.13
CA LYS A 70 -17.81 -1.82 -4.99
C LYS A 70 -16.31 -1.56 -5.21
N GLN A 71 -15.67 -0.55 -4.64
CA GLN A 71 -14.29 -0.21 -4.98
C GLN A 71 -13.59 0.50 -3.82
N GLU A 72 -12.71 -0.19 -3.10
CA GLU A 72 -11.51 0.35 -2.46
C GLU A 72 -10.70 -0.80 -1.86
N LEU A 73 -9.50 -1.10 -2.40
CA LEU A 73 -8.69 -2.22 -1.93
C LEU A 73 -8.15 -1.94 -0.52
N ILE A 74 -8.82 -2.48 0.50
CA ILE A 74 -8.39 -2.42 1.88
C ILE A 74 -7.43 -3.59 2.16
N ILE A 75 -6.12 -3.33 2.20
CA ILE A 75 -5.14 -4.37 2.59
C ILE A 75 -4.96 -4.36 4.10
N GLN A 76 -5.43 -5.42 4.76
CA GLN A 76 -5.21 -5.63 6.19
C GLN A 76 -3.74 -6.03 6.43
N TYR A 77 -2.88 -5.07 6.75
CA TYR A 77 -1.58 -5.37 7.35
C TYR A 77 -1.74 -5.42 8.86
N THR A 78 -2.27 -6.54 9.39
CA THR A 78 -2.16 -6.83 10.81
C THR A 78 -0.68 -6.99 11.13
N VAL A 79 -0.20 -6.25 12.12
CA VAL A 79 1.10 -6.45 12.76
C VAL A 79 1.13 -7.89 13.32
N CYS A 80 1.56 -8.82 12.48
CA CYS A 80 2.08 -10.12 12.87
C CYS A 80 3.16 -10.45 11.83
N GLY A 81 4.38 -10.69 12.30
CA GLY A 81 5.62 -10.71 11.52
C GLY A 81 5.74 -11.85 10.51
N LEU A 82 4.79 -12.01 9.58
CA LEU A 82 4.77 -13.11 8.63
C LEU A 82 4.84 -12.68 7.16
N ILE A 83 4.41 -11.48 6.77
CA ILE A 83 4.57 -11.08 5.34
C ILE A 83 5.99 -10.57 5.05
N SER A 84 6.65 -9.89 5.99
CA SER A 84 8.10 -9.64 5.84
C SER A 84 8.91 -10.92 5.95
N ARG A 85 8.47 -11.93 6.73
CA ARG A 85 9.27 -13.14 6.94
C ARG A 85 9.11 -14.15 5.81
N GLN A 86 7.91 -14.36 5.25
CA GLN A 86 7.73 -15.21 4.07
C GLN A 86 8.25 -14.60 2.75
N MET A 87 8.45 -13.28 2.67
CA MET A 87 9.01 -12.63 1.47
C MET A 87 10.47 -12.15 1.62
N MET A 88 11.09 -12.26 2.80
CA MET A 88 12.52 -11.92 3.00
C MET A 88 13.38 -13.05 3.58
N ASP A 89 12.83 -14.13 4.14
CA ASP A 89 13.62 -15.33 4.48
C ASP A 89 13.47 -16.40 3.39
N ARG A 90 14.58 -16.57 2.65
CA ARG A 90 14.97 -17.68 1.75
C ARG A 90 13.94 -18.30 0.82
#